data_AF-A0A8C9MZQ6-F1
#
_entry.id   AF-A0A8C9MZQ6-F1
#
_cell.length_a   1.000
_cell.length_b   1.000
_cell.length_c   1.000
_cell.angle_alpha   90.00
_cell.angle_beta   90.00
_cell.angle_gamma   90.00
#
_symmetry.space_group_name_H-M   'P 1'
#
loop_
_entity.id
_entity.type
_entity.pdbx_description
1 polymer ?
#
loop_
_entity_poly.entity_id
_entity_poly.type
_entity_poly.pdbx_seq_one_letter_code
_entity_poly.pdbx_strand_id
1 'polypeptide(L)'
;MSGGANGPSPPPAEGRLPSSPAEGSPLSVPSRCNSPGQKEQEQAEPPGASRSPPGHRRVEHSETAGEGKVSPLKDNLSPWEEWFIGKEKELRARLQARAAEEINKQLEEMKQNQEKERRKRIAEEKHKEWVLKKREEERRERKRKLSKEIAEKATRELEKMQLKEKADMKYKEWLEKKRAEEAEKKKKEKEKEKEREAELQEKRTRSEKIFKEWLQNARNKPQPALNGYGYPHGRSTGSADRNLYPAPAYCNPIPWKPVHVPHSKEDTVLTRKRSQRPASCQPRAILPVVVSKPRSNPCIGSLCRKKL
;
A
#
# COMPACT_ATOMS: atom_id res chain seq x y z
N MET A 1 -2.59 -51.49 -39.47
CA MET A 1 -3.12 -51.81 -38.13
C MET A 1 -2.07 -51.38 -37.11
N SER A 2 -2.51 -50.66 -36.07
CA SER A 2 -1.89 -50.47 -34.73
C SER A 2 -0.39 -50.12 -34.67
N GLY A 3 0.07 -49.01 -34.10
CA GLY A 3 -0.41 -48.26 -32.95
C GLY A 3 0.46 -48.56 -31.72
N GLY A 4 1.09 -47.54 -31.14
CA GLY A 4 1.87 -47.62 -29.87
C GLY A 4 3.15 -46.76 -29.94
N ALA A 5 3.12 -45.45 -29.68
CA ALA A 5 3.01 -44.76 -28.38
C ALA A 5 4.27 -44.88 -27.49
N ASN A 6 5.25 -44.00 -27.73
CA ASN A 6 6.28 -43.62 -26.75
C ASN A 6 6.06 -42.14 -26.41
N GLY A 7 5.51 -41.87 -25.22
CA GLY A 7 5.42 -40.53 -24.65
C GLY A 7 6.63 -40.23 -23.76
N PRO A 8 7.20 -39.01 -23.80
CA PRO A 8 8.28 -38.62 -22.89
C PRO A 8 7.77 -38.11 -21.53
N SER A 9 8.60 -38.38 -20.52
CA SER A 9 8.48 -38.11 -19.08
C SER A 9 8.22 -36.63 -18.68
N PRO A 10 7.66 -36.39 -17.47
CA PRO A 10 7.43 -35.05 -16.92
C PRO A 10 8.66 -34.47 -16.19
N PRO A 11 8.74 -33.14 -15.99
CA PRO A 11 9.84 -32.46 -15.30
C PRO A 11 9.67 -32.40 -13.75
N PRO A 12 10.74 -32.09 -13.00
CA PRO A 12 10.81 -32.28 -11.55
C PRO A 12 10.12 -31.18 -10.74
N ALA A 13 9.62 -31.58 -9.57
CA ALA A 13 9.02 -30.74 -8.55
C ALA A 13 10.09 -29.98 -7.76
N GLU A 14 10.10 -28.65 -7.87
CA GLU A 14 10.82 -27.79 -6.92
C GLU A 14 9.88 -27.36 -5.80
N GLY A 15 10.24 -27.77 -4.59
CA GLY A 15 9.63 -27.29 -3.36
C GLY A 15 10.18 -25.93 -2.93
N ARG A 16 9.31 -25.12 -2.32
CA ARG A 16 9.66 -24.21 -1.23
C ARG A 16 8.39 -23.73 -0.52
N LEU A 17 8.03 -24.45 0.54
CA LEU A 17 7.40 -23.87 1.71
C LEU A 17 8.50 -23.24 2.56
N PRO A 18 8.19 -22.17 3.30
CA PRO A 18 8.79 -22.01 4.62
C PRO A 18 7.70 -22.02 5.69
N SER A 19 7.74 -23.08 6.50
CA SER A 19 7.23 -23.07 7.87
C SER A 19 8.14 -22.18 8.73
N SER A 20 7.52 -21.39 9.61
CA SER A 20 8.16 -20.70 10.72
C SER A 20 8.98 -21.64 11.61
N PRO A 21 9.98 -21.10 12.31
CA PRO A 21 10.13 -21.41 13.72
C PRO A 21 10.17 -20.13 14.58
N ALA A 22 9.52 -20.23 15.74
CA ALA A 22 9.66 -19.31 16.86
C ALA A 22 10.98 -19.60 17.60
N GLU A 23 11.68 -18.57 18.06
CA GLU A 23 12.20 -18.45 19.44
C GLU A 23 12.96 -17.12 19.67
N GLY A 24 12.65 -16.47 20.80
CA GLY A 24 13.47 -15.53 21.59
C GLY A 24 13.71 -14.13 21.00
N SER A 25 13.55 -12.99 21.67
CA SER A 25 13.07 -12.58 23.00
C SER A 25 12.73 -11.08 22.91
N PRO A 26 11.81 -10.55 23.75
CA PRO A 26 11.32 -9.18 23.66
C PRO A 26 12.16 -8.19 24.49
N LEU A 27 12.48 -7.03 23.92
CA LEU A 27 13.00 -5.87 24.66
C LEU A 27 11.92 -4.79 24.78
N SER A 28 11.37 -4.72 26.00
CA SER A 28 11.11 -3.51 26.79
C SER A 28 10.26 -2.37 26.22
N VAL A 29 8.99 -2.34 26.64
CA VAL A 29 8.22 -1.09 26.86
C VAL A 29 7.79 -1.09 28.34
N PRO A 30 7.93 0.02 29.09
CA PRO A 30 7.66 0.05 30.51
C PRO A 30 6.16 -0.04 30.82
N SER A 31 5.74 -1.17 31.40
CA SER A 31 4.45 -1.33 32.06
C SER A 31 4.60 -1.02 33.54
N ARG A 32 4.06 0.12 34.00
CA ARG A 32 3.85 0.38 35.42
C ARG A 32 2.60 -0.38 35.87
N CYS A 33 2.80 -1.55 36.48
CA CYS A 33 1.80 -2.19 37.33
C CYS A 33 1.95 -1.64 38.76
N ASN A 34 0.92 -0.98 39.27
CA ASN A 34 0.71 -0.88 40.71
C ASN A 34 -0.15 -2.07 41.11
N SER A 35 0.43 -3.02 41.85
CA SER A 35 -0.35 -3.96 42.66
C SER A 35 -0.31 -3.52 44.13
N PRO A 36 -1.38 -3.82 44.89
CA PRO A 36 -1.53 -3.43 46.28
C PRO A 36 -0.96 -4.50 47.21
N GLY A 37 -0.37 -4.10 48.35
CA GLY A 37 -0.29 -4.97 49.52
C GLY A 37 0.96 -4.83 50.38
N GLN A 38 0.80 -4.20 51.56
CA GLN A 38 1.34 -4.53 52.89
C GLN A 38 0.34 -3.82 53.85
N LYS A 39 -0.58 -4.43 54.61
CA LYS A 39 -0.47 -5.45 55.68
C LYS A 39 0.82 -5.36 56.48
N GLU A 40 0.82 -4.46 57.45
CA GLU A 40 1.59 -4.63 58.69
C GLU A 40 0.84 -5.58 59.61
N GLN A 41 1.62 -6.48 60.19
CA GLN A 41 1.24 -7.54 61.11
C GLN A 41 2.25 -7.44 62.26
N GLU A 42 1.78 -7.12 63.46
CA GLU A 42 2.56 -7.27 64.69
C GLU A 42 1.72 -8.04 65.72
N GLN A 43 2.04 -9.35 65.80
CA GLN A 43 2.31 -10.14 67.02
C GLN A 43 1.21 -10.22 68.10
N ALA A 44 0.55 -11.38 68.27
CA ALA A 44 0.91 -12.52 69.15
C ALA A 44 0.83 -12.16 70.66
N GLU A 45 0.20 -12.87 71.59
CA GLU A 45 -0.46 -14.18 71.74
C GLU A 45 -1.30 -14.08 73.07
N PRO A 46 -2.08 -15.09 73.50
CA PRO A 46 -3.22 -14.98 74.44
C PRO A 46 -2.81 -15.17 75.92
N PRO A 47 -3.75 -15.03 76.88
CA PRO A 47 -4.43 -16.24 77.35
C PRO A 47 -5.90 -16.01 77.74
N GLY A 48 -6.55 -17.12 78.04
CA GLY A 48 -7.99 -17.24 78.18
C GLY A 48 -8.64 -16.39 79.27
N ALA A 49 -9.92 -16.12 79.03
CA ALA A 49 -10.94 -16.12 80.06
C ALA A 49 -12.28 -16.34 79.36
N SER A 50 -12.81 -17.56 79.47
CA SER A 50 -14.22 -17.83 79.28
C SER A 50 -15.02 -16.87 80.15
N ARG A 51 -15.54 -15.78 79.57
CA ARG A 51 -16.58 -14.98 80.20
C ARG A 51 -17.90 -15.58 79.80
N SER A 52 -18.42 -16.39 80.72
CA SER A 52 -19.79 -16.87 80.76
C SER A 52 -20.79 -15.76 80.44
N PRO A 53 -21.96 -16.10 79.85
CA PRO A 53 -23.08 -15.17 79.74
C PRO A 53 -23.45 -14.65 81.14
N PRO A 54 -23.87 -13.38 81.30
CA PRO A 54 -24.40 -12.92 82.58
C PRO A 54 -25.56 -13.82 82.97
N GLY A 55 -25.34 -14.56 84.05
CA GLY A 55 -26.31 -15.46 84.62
C GLY A 55 -27.64 -14.74 84.87
N HIS A 56 -28.70 -15.51 84.67
CA HIS A 56 -29.99 -15.33 85.30
C HIS A 56 -29.86 -14.67 86.68
N ARG A 57 -30.19 -13.38 86.76
CA ARG A 57 -30.90 -12.92 87.96
C ARG A 57 -32.37 -13.12 87.65
N ARG A 58 -32.83 -14.32 87.97
CA ARG A 58 -34.23 -14.62 88.28
C ARG A 58 -34.62 -13.62 89.36
N VAL A 59 -35.12 -12.46 88.96
CA VAL A 59 -35.99 -11.68 89.84
C VAL A 59 -37.22 -12.55 89.93
N GLU A 60 -37.39 -13.19 91.08
CA GLU A 60 -38.68 -13.66 91.52
C GLU A 60 -39.60 -12.44 91.48
N HIS A 61 -40.32 -12.28 90.37
CA HIS A 61 -41.56 -11.55 90.36
C HIS A 61 -42.53 -12.49 91.05
N SER A 62 -42.49 -12.44 92.38
CA SER A 62 -43.58 -12.89 93.22
C SER A 62 -44.86 -12.44 92.54
N GLU A 63 -45.73 -13.40 92.22
CA GLU A 63 -47.15 -13.18 92.07
C GLU A 63 -47.65 -12.59 93.39
N THR A 64 -47.46 -11.30 93.58
CA THR A 64 -48.45 -10.52 94.29
C THR A 64 -49.56 -10.32 93.27
N ALA A 65 -50.52 -11.25 93.31
CA ALA A 65 -51.93 -10.90 93.24
C ALA A 65 -52.22 -9.86 94.33
N GLY A 66 -51.69 -8.66 94.13
CA GLY A 66 -52.11 -7.46 94.81
C GLY A 66 -53.04 -6.82 93.81
N GLU A 67 -54.34 -7.02 94.01
CA GLU A 67 -55.33 -6.06 93.58
C GLU A 67 -54.70 -4.68 93.67
N GLY A 68 -54.52 -4.03 92.51
CA GLY A 68 -54.25 -2.62 92.45
C GLY A 68 -55.50 -1.92 92.95
N LYS A 69 -55.72 -1.99 94.28
CA LYS A 69 -56.40 -0.98 95.05
C LYS A 69 -55.87 0.31 94.47
N VAL A 70 -56.74 0.99 93.74
CA VAL A 70 -56.59 2.38 93.39
C VAL A 70 -56.47 3.06 94.74
N SER A 71 -55.24 3.18 95.26
CA SER A 71 -54.97 3.91 96.48
C SER A 71 -55.30 5.36 96.17
N PRO A 72 -56.35 5.96 96.74
CA PRO A 72 -56.60 7.39 96.66
C PRO A 72 -55.65 8.03 97.68
N LEU A 73 -54.35 7.97 97.40
CA LEU A 73 -53.28 8.63 98.15
C LEU A 73 -52.54 9.65 97.26
N LYS A 74 -53.11 9.93 96.07
CA LYS A 74 -52.69 11.05 95.22
C LYS A 74 -53.38 12.36 95.59
N ASP A 75 -54.32 12.31 96.54
CA ASP A 75 -55.22 13.43 96.85
C ASP A 75 -54.80 14.21 98.11
N ASN A 76 -53.54 14.05 98.56
CA ASN A 76 -52.95 14.89 99.62
C ASN A 76 -51.62 15.52 99.20
N LEU A 77 -51.33 15.59 97.91
CA LEU A 77 -50.21 16.42 97.44
C LEU A 77 -50.59 17.89 97.63
N SER A 78 -49.69 18.66 98.22
CA SER A 78 -49.86 20.11 98.26
C SER A 78 -49.98 20.61 96.82
N PRO A 79 -50.87 21.58 96.53
CA PRO A 79 -50.95 22.20 95.20
C PRO A 79 -49.58 22.66 94.65
N TRP A 80 -48.62 22.96 95.54
CA TRP A 80 -47.23 23.25 95.19
C TRP A 80 -46.41 22.04 94.74
N GLU A 81 -46.61 20.87 95.35
CA GLU A 81 -45.91 19.63 95.00
C GLU A 81 -46.40 19.10 93.64
N GLU A 82 -47.70 19.18 93.37
CA GLU A 82 -48.27 18.84 92.06
C GLU A 82 -47.73 19.74 90.96
N TRP A 83 -47.64 21.05 91.22
CA TRP A 83 -47.06 22.01 90.29
C TRP A 83 -45.59 21.69 90.00
N PHE A 84 -44.80 21.36 91.03
CA PHE A 84 -43.39 21.01 90.87
C PHE A 84 -43.20 19.72 90.07
N ILE A 85 -43.97 18.65 90.38
CA ILE A 85 -43.96 17.39 89.63
C ILE A 85 -44.41 17.61 88.18
N GLY A 86 -45.42 18.45 87.97
CA GLY A 86 -45.88 18.86 86.64
C GLY A 86 -44.78 19.57 85.85
N LYS A 87 -44.07 20.51 86.48
CA LYS A 87 -42.95 21.22 85.86
C LYS A 87 -41.76 20.34 85.56
N GLU A 88 -41.43 19.39 86.44
CA GLU A 88 -40.33 18.46 86.15
C GLU A 88 -40.67 17.51 84.99
N LYS A 89 -41.91 17.00 84.93
CA LYS A 89 -42.38 16.20 83.80
C LYS A 89 -42.35 16.97 82.49
N GLU A 90 -42.78 18.23 82.51
CA GLU A 90 -42.72 19.12 81.34
C GLU A 90 -41.28 19.34 80.87
N LEU A 91 -40.34 19.61 81.78
CA LEU A 91 -38.92 19.78 81.44
C LEU A 91 -38.33 18.50 80.85
N ARG A 92 -38.65 17.34 81.41
CA ARG A 92 -38.20 16.03 80.91
C ARG A 92 -38.78 15.72 79.53
N ALA A 93 -40.07 15.99 79.30
CA ALA A 93 -40.71 15.84 78.00
C ALA A 93 -40.05 16.75 76.95
N ARG A 94 -39.70 17.99 77.29
CA ARG A 94 -38.97 18.90 76.40
C ARG A 94 -37.59 18.38 76.03
N LEU A 95 -36.85 17.81 76.99
CA LEU A 95 -35.54 17.20 76.71
C LEU A 95 -35.67 15.97 75.82
N GLN A 96 -36.65 15.10 76.08
CA GLN A 96 -36.92 13.93 75.25
C GLN A 96 -37.37 14.31 73.83
N ALA A 97 -38.19 15.35 73.69
CA ALA A 97 -38.60 15.87 72.39
C ALA A 97 -37.38 16.38 71.58
N ARG A 98 -36.49 17.17 72.20
CA ARG A 98 -35.25 17.62 71.54
C ARG A 98 -34.33 16.46 71.14
N ALA A 99 -34.21 15.44 71.99
CA ALA A 99 -33.42 14.25 71.67
C ALA A 99 -34.02 13.48 70.47
N ALA A 100 -35.34 13.34 70.42
CA ALA A 100 -36.04 12.70 69.30
C ALA A 100 -35.93 13.53 68.00
N GLU A 101 -36.03 14.86 68.10
CA GLU A 101 -35.83 15.77 66.96
C GLU A 101 -34.42 15.66 66.38
N GLU A 102 -33.38 15.60 67.22
CA GLU A 102 -32.00 15.45 66.76
C GLU A 102 -31.77 14.09 66.07
N ILE A 103 -32.33 13.01 66.62
CA ILE A 103 -32.27 11.67 65.98
C ILE A 103 -33.00 11.69 64.62
N ASN A 104 -34.18 12.29 64.56
CA ASN A 104 -34.95 12.42 63.30
C ASN A 104 -34.19 13.27 62.27
N LYS A 105 -33.54 14.35 62.70
CA LYS A 105 -32.72 15.20 61.85
C LYS A 105 -31.54 14.42 61.25
N GLN A 106 -30.81 13.66 62.08
CA GLN A 106 -29.71 12.81 61.60
C GLN A 106 -30.20 11.75 60.61
N LEU A 107 -31.35 11.13 60.88
CA LEU A 107 -31.95 10.13 59.99
C LEU A 107 -32.31 10.76 58.62
N GLU A 108 -32.91 11.95 58.62
CA GLU A 108 -33.28 12.64 57.38
C GLU A 108 -32.05 13.11 56.60
N GLU A 109 -31.02 13.61 57.29
CA GLU A 109 -29.73 13.97 56.66
C GLU A 109 -29.06 12.75 55.99
N MET A 110 -29.05 11.59 56.66
CA MET A 110 -28.55 10.36 56.08
C MET A 110 -29.34 9.95 54.83
N LYS A 111 -30.68 10.03 54.88
CA LYS A 111 -31.55 9.70 53.76
C LYS A 111 -31.33 10.64 52.56
N GLN A 112 -31.24 11.95 52.82
CA GLN A 112 -30.95 12.95 51.79
C GLN A 112 -29.55 12.75 51.17
N ASN A 113 -28.54 12.44 51.98
CA ASN A 113 -27.19 12.15 51.48
C ASN A 113 -27.17 10.89 50.61
N GLN A 114 -27.87 9.83 51.01
CA GLN A 114 -28.03 8.63 50.19
C GLN A 114 -28.71 8.93 48.85
N GLU A 115 -29.75 9.77 48.84
CA GLU A 115 -30.43 10.15 47.62
C GLU A 115 -29.55 10.98 46.68
N LYS A 116 -28.79 11.95 47.23
CA LYS A 116 -27.82 12.74 46.45
C LYS A 116 -26.74 11.86 45.83
N GLU A 117 -26.20 10.90 46.58
CA GLU A 117 -25.22 9.93 46.08
C GLU A 117 -25.80 9.05 44.96
N ARG A 118 -27.06 8.59 45.10
CA ARG A 118 -27.74 7.86 44.02
C ARG A 118 -27.88 8.70 42.76
N ARG A 119 -28.33 9.95 42.89
CA ARG A 119 -28.46 10.88 41.76
C ARG A 119 -27.10 11.17 41.10
N LYS A 120 -26.05 11.35 41.90
CA LYS A 120 -24.69 11.55 41.43
C LYS A 120 -24.18 10.35 40.62
N ARG A 121 -24.38 9.12 41.13
CA ARG A 121 -24.02 7.89 40.40
C ARG A 121 -24.71 7.79 39.05
N ILE A 122 -26.01 8.09 38.98
CA ILE A 122 -26.76 8.06 37.72
C ILE A 122 -26.22 9.11 36.75
N ALA A 123 -25.96 10.33 37.21
CA ALA A 123 -25.40 11.38 36.37
C ALA A 123 -24.00 11.01 35.84
N GLU A 124 -23.14 10.44 36.69
CA GLU A 124 -21.82 9.96 36.31
C GLU A 124 -21.88 8.80 35.31
N GLU A 125 -22.79 7.84 35.52
CA GLU A 125 -23.00 6.72 34.59
C GLU A 125 -23.50 7.23 33.23
N LYS A 126 -24.49 8.13 33.21
CA LYS A 126 -24.98 8.76 31.97
C LYS A 126 -23.89 9.52 31.24
N HIS A 127 -23.03 10.23 31.97
CA HIS A 127 -21.89 10.92 31.39
C HIS A 127 -20.88 9.93 30.79
N LYS A 128 -20.54 8.86 31.52
CA LYS A 128 -19.63 7.80 31.03
C LYS A 128 -20.19 7.11 29.78
N GLU A 129 -21.47 6.73 29.79
CA GLU A 129 -22.16 6.17 28.62
C GLU A 129 -22.08 7.11 27.41
N TRP A 130 -22.36 8.39 27.61
CA TRP A 130 -22.31 9.39 26.54
C TRP A 130 -20.90 9.55 25.97
N VAL A 131 -19.87 9.62 26.82
CA VAL A 131 -18.46 9.71 26.39
C VAL A 131 -18.05 8.46 25.60
N LEU A 132 -18.40 7.27 26.10
CA LEU A 132 -18.09 6.02 25.40
C LEU A 132 -18.79 5.94 24.04
N LYS A 133 -20.08 6.31 23.99
CA LYS A 133 -20.85 6.36 22.75
C LYS A 133 -20.24 7.34 21.75
N LYS A 134 -19.80 8.52 22.19
CA LYS A 134 -19.12 9.51 21.34
C LYS A 134 -17.78 9.00 20.81
N ARG A 135 -16.97 8.37 21.66
CA ARG A 135 -15.70 7.75 21.26
C ARG A 135 -15.89 6.63 20.25
N GLU A 136 -16.90 5.78 20.44
CA GLU A 136 -17.22 4.72 19.50
C GLU A 136 -17.70 5.28 18.15
N GLU A 137 -18.55 6.30 18.18
CA GLU A 137 -19.06 6.96 16.98
C GLU A 137 -17.91 7.52 16.14
N GLU A 138 -16.98 8.24 16.79
CA GLU A 138 -15.76 8.74 16.15
C GLU A 138 -14.90 7.60 15.57
N ARG A 139 -14.70 6.52 16.33
CA ARG A 139 -13.98 5.33 15.84
C ARG A 139 -14.66 4.71 14.61
N ARG A 140 -15.99 4.61 14.61
CA ARG A 140 -16.76 4.11 13.46
C ARG A 140 -16.61 5.02 12.25
N GLU A 141 -16.64 6.33 12.45
CA GLU A 141 -16.44 7.29 11.37
C GLU A 141 -15.04 7.17 10.75
N ARG A 142 -14.00 7.10 11.59
CA ARG A 142 -12.61 6.88 11.14
C ARG A 142 -12.48 5.58 10.35
N LYS A 143 -13.06 4.48 10.83
CA LYS A 143 -13.08 3.20 10.11
C LYS A 143 -13.79 3.30 8.75
N ARG A 144 -14.92 4.02 8.68
CA ARG A 144 -15.63 4.27 7.41
C ARG A 144 -14.80 5.10 6.43
N LYS A 145 -14.09 6.13 6.92
CA LYS A 145 -13.18 6.94 6.08
C LYS A 145 -12.05 6.08 5.51
N LEU A 146 -11.38 5.29 6.35
CA LEU A 146 -10.32 4.37 5.92
C LEU A 146 -10.84 3.31 4.93
N SER A 147 -11.99 2.71 5.21
CA SER A 147 -12.59 1.72 4.30
C SER A 147 -12.93 2.31 2.93
N LYS A 148 -13.46 3.54 2.89
CA LYS A 148 -13.70 4.25 1.62
C LYS A 148 -12.39 4.55 0.88
N GLU A 149 -11.36 5.00 1.59
CA GLU A 149 -10.04 5.30 1.00
C GLU A 149 -9.38 4.03 0.43
N ILE A 150 -9.44 2.91 1.15
CA ILE A 150 -8.92 1.62 0.67
C ILE A 150 -9.69 1.16 -0.57
N ALA A 151 -11.02 1.25 -0.56
CA ALA A 151 -11.83 0.88 -1.72
C ALA A 151 -11.51 1.75 -2.94
N GLU A 152 -11.38 3.06 -2.76
CA GLU A 152 -11.01 3.98 -3.84
C GLU A 152 -9.58 3.76 -4.35
N LYS A 153 -8.63 3.45 -3.46
CA LYS A 153 -7.27 3.06 -3.86
C LYS A 153 -7.29 1.78 -4.68
N ALA A 154 -8.06 0.77 -4.26
CA ALA A 154 -8.19 -0.49 -4.98
C ALA A 154 -8.78 -0.31 -6.39
N THR A 155 -9.82 0.52 -6.55
CA THR A 155 -10.39 0.80 -7.89
C THR A 155 -9.41 1.55 -8.78
N ARG A 156 -8.71 2.56 -8.25
CA ARG A 156 -7.68 3.30 -8.99
C ARG A 156 -6.51 2.39 -9.40
N GLU A 157 -6.09 1.46 -8.56
CA GLU A 157 -5.04 0.48 -8.89
C GLU A 157 -5.50 -0.48 -9.99
N LEU A 158 -6.74 -0.96 -9.92
CA LEU A 158 -7.31 -1.82 -10.96
C LEU A 158 -7.38 -1.09 -12.31
N GLU A 159 -7.83 0.17 -12.34
CA GLU A 159 -7.87 0.99 -13.56
C GLU A 159 -6.47 1.20 -14.16
N LYS A 160 -5.46 1.42 -13.32
CA LYS A 160 -4.06 1.54 -13.76
C LYS A 160 -3.55 0.23 -14.37
N MET A 161 -3.85 -0.91 -13.73
CA MET A 161 -3.48 -2.22 -14.26
C MET A 161 -4.15 -2.46 -15.62
N GLN A 162 -5.44 -2.17 -15.76
CA GLN A 162 -6.15 -2.29 -17.04
C GLN A 162 -5.55 -1.41 -18.14
N LEU A 163 -5.17 -0.17 -17.83
CA LEU A 163 -4.54 0.71 -18.82
C LEU A 163 -3.17 0.17 -19.25
N LYS A 164 -2.40 -0.35 -18.30
CA LYS A 164 -1.11 -0.98 -18.56
C LYS A 164 -1.26 -2.25 -19.40
N GLU A 165 -2.21 -3.12 -19.06
CA GLU A 165 -2.54 -4.32 -19.84
C GLU A 165 -2.94 -3.95 -21.27
N LYS A 166 -3.77 -2.92 -21.46
CA LYS A 166 -4.14 -2.43 -22.79
C LYS A 166 -2.92 -1.95 -23.58
N ALA A 167 -2.00 -1.22 -22.93
CA ALA A 167 -0.76 -0.78 -23.57
C ALA A 167 0.15 -1.96 -23.94
N ASP A 168 0.31 -2.92 -23.03
CA ASP A 168 1.12 -4.12 -23.24
C ASP A 168 0.54 -5.01 -24.35
N MET A 169 -0.79 -5.15 -24.43
CA MET A 169 -1.47 -5.82 -25.54
C MET A 169 -1.19 -5.13 -26.87
N LYS A 170 -1.34 -3.80 -26.93
CA LYS A 170 -1.05 -3.01 -28.14
C LYS A 170 0.41 -3.12 -28.57
N TYR A 171 1.33 -3.11 -27.62
CA TYR A 171 2.75 -3.30 -27.88
C TYR A 171 3.06 -4.70 -28.43
N LYS A 172 2.47 -5.75 -27.84
CA LYS A 172 2.59 -7.12 -28.34
C LYS A 172 2.02 -7.28 -29.75
N GLU A 173 0.83 -6.75 -30.02
CA GLU A 173 0.23 -6.74 -31.36
C GLU A 173 1.15 -6.07 -32.39
N TRP A 174 1.74 -4.91 -32.02
CA TRP A 174 2.70 -4.22 -32.87
C TRP A 174 3.98 -5.03 -33.10
N LEU A 175 4.49 -5.71 -32.08
CA LEU A 175 5.66 -6.56 -32.16
C LEU A 175 5.43 -7.75 -33.11
N GLU A 176 4.27 -8.39 -33.03
CA GLU A 176 3.89 -9.46 -33.97
C GLU A 176 3.76 -8.95 -35.39
N LYS A 177 3.15 -7.77 -35.58
CA LYS A 177 3.07 -7.14 -36.91
C LYS A 177 4.45 -6.83 -37.48
N LYS A 178 5.38 -6.34 -36.64
CA LYS A 178 6.76 -6.08 -37.05
C LYS A 178 7.50 -7.36 -37.41
N ARG A 179 7.35 -8.41 -36.61
CA ARG A 179 7.93 -9.72 -36.88
C ARG A 179 7.39 -10.32 -38.18
N ALA A 180 6.10 -10.18 -38.45
CA ALA A 180 5.47 -10.64 -39.69
C ALA A 180 6.00 -9.88 -40.92
N GLU A 181 6.12 -8.55 -40.84
CA GLU A 181 6.68 -7.71 -41.91
C GLU A 181 8.15 -8.08 -42.22
N GLU A 182 8.98 -8.28 -41.18
CA GLU A 182 10.36 -8.73 -41.34
C GLU A 182 10.45 -10.16 -41.90
N ALA A 183 9.57 -11.05 -41.46
CA ALA A 183 9.51 -12.42 -41.99
C ALA A 183 9.10 -12.44 -43.47
N GLU A 184 8.18 -11.57 -43.90
CA GLU A 184 7.79 -11.43 -45.31
C GLU A 184 8.95 -10.88 -46.15
N LYS A 185 9.62 -9.82 -45.68
CA LYS A 185 10.82 -9.28 -46.33
C LYS A 185 11.91 -10.32 -46.49
N LYS A 186 12.18 -11.09 -45.43
CA LYS A 186 13.18 -12.18 -45.43
C LYS A 186 12.79 -13.32 -46.37
N LYS A 187 11.50 -13.65 -46.49
CA LYS A 187 11.02 -14.65 -47.45
C LYS A 187 11.23 -14.20 -48.89
N LYS A 188 10.91 -12.94 -49.22
CA LYS A 188 11.13 -12.36 -50.54
C LYS A 188 12.61 -12.30 -50.92
N GLU A 189 13.48 -11.97 -49.97
CA GLU A 189 14.92 -11.98 -50.20
C GLU A 189 15.44 -13.39 -50.46
N LYS A 190 15.03 -14.37 -49.65
CA LYS A 190 15.39 -15.78 -49.85
C LYS A 190 14.87 -16.36 -51.16
N GLU A 191 13.69 -15.95 -51.61
CA GLU A 191 13.15 -16.38 -52.91
C GLU A 191 13.96 -15.81 -54.06
N LYS A 192 14.33 -14.53 -54.02
CA LYS A 192 15.23 -13.91 -55.00
C LYS A 192 16.62 -14.55 -55.02
N GLU A 193 17.16 -14.88 -53.85
CA GLU A 193 18.45 -15.59 -53.76
C GLU A 193 18.37 -16.98 -54.42
N LYS A 194 17.28 -17.73 -54.16
CA LYS A 194 17.04 -19.02 -54.81
C LYS A 194 16.82 -18.90 -56.32
N GLU A 195 16.13 -17.87 -56.77
CA GLU A 195 15.96 -17.58 -58.21
C GLU A 195 17.31 -17.31 -58.88
N ARG A 196 18.19 -16.52 -58.23
CA ARG A 196 19.55 -16.26 -58.71
C ARG A 196 20.40 -17.52 -58.75
N GLU A 197 20.30 -18.36 -57.72
CA GLU A 197 21.00 -19.65 -57.68
C GLU A 197 20.52 -20.58 -58.80
N ALA A 198 19.20 -20.66 -59.02
CA ALA A 198 18.61 -21.43 -60.11
C ALA A 198 19.02 -20.87 -61.50
N GLU A 199 19.06 -19.55 -61.68
CA GLU A 199 19.53 -18.90 -62.90
C GLU A 199 21.00 -19.26 -63.20
N LEU A 200 21.86 -19.23 -62.17
CA LEU A 200 23.26 -19.65 -62.29
C LEU A 200 23.39 -21.15 -62.61
N GLN A 201 22.56 -21.98 -61.97
CA GLN A 201 22.51 -23.41 -62.23
C GLN A 201 22.00 -23.73 -63.66
N GLU A 202 21.02 -22.98 -64.16
CA GLU A 202 20.55 -23.11 -65.55
C GLU A 202 21.64 -22.71 -66.53
N LYS A 203 22.31 -21.57 -66.31
CA LYS A 203 23.46 -21.14 -67.15
C LYS A 203 24.56 -22.20 -67.15
N ARG A 204 24.86 -22.78 -65.99
CA ARG A 204 25.84 -23.86 -65.86
C ARG A 204 25.42 -25.09 -66.67
N THR A 205 24.23 -25.63 -66.44
CA THR A 205 23.74 -26.82 -67.16
C THR A 205 23.58 -26.57 -68.67
N ARG A 206 23.18 -25.37 -69.08
CA ARG A 206 23.10 -24.96 -70.49
C ARG A 206 24.48 -24.95 -71.14
N SER A 207 25.48 -24.38 -70.47
CA SER A 207 26.86 -24.39 -70.95
C SER A 207 27.42 -25.82 -71.04
N GLU A 208 27.13 -26.68 -70.05
CA GLU A 208 27.55 -28.08 -70.05
C GLU A 208 26.87 -28.88 -71.18
N LYS A 209 25.59 -28.61 -71.48
CA LYS A 209 24.88 -29.23 -72.62
C LYS A 209 25.49 -28.80 -73.95
N ILE A 210 25.68 -27.49 -74.16
CA ILE A 210 26.32 -26.95 -75.38
C ILE A 210 27.73 -27.51 -75.55
N PHE A 211 28.50 -27.63 -74.46
CA PHE A 211 29.83 -28.23 -74.49
C PHE A 211 29.80 -29.70 -74.90
N LYS A 212 28.87 -30.49 -74.35
CA LYS A 212 28.70 -31.91 -74.73
C LYS A 212 28.27 -32.05 -76.19
N GLU A 213 27.33 -31.23 -76.64
CA GLU A 213 26.92 -31.19 -78.04
C GLU A 213 28.08 -30.82 -78.96
N TRP A 214 28.91 -29.83 -78.56
CA TRP A 214 30.12 -29.48 -79.28
C TRP A 214 31.12 -30.64 -79.33
N LEU A 215 31.33 -31.38 -78.24
CA LEU A 215 32.19 -32.58 -78.23
C LEU A 215 31.69 -33.65 -79.20
N GLN A 216 30.38 -33.89 -79.25
CA GLN A 216 29.78 -34.84 -80.19
C GLN A 216 29.90 -34.37 -81.64
N ASN A 217 29.56 -33.10 -81.90
CA ASN A 217 29.69 -32.51 -83.23
C ASN A 217 31.14 -32.48 -83.69
N ALA A 218 32.11 -32.19 -82.81
CA ALA A 218 33.54 -32.21 -83.12
C ALA A 218 34.03 -33.61 -83.50
N ARG A 219 33.50 -34.66 -82.87
CA ARG A 219 33.76 -36.06 -83.28
C ARG A 219 33.16 -36.39 -84.65
N ASN A 220 32.05 -35.75 -85.03
CA ASN A 220 31.33 -35.97 -86.28
C ASN A 220 31.74 -35.01 -87.41
N LYS A 221 32.70 -34.10 -87.20
CA LYS A 221 33.18 -33.22 -88.29
C LYS A 221 33.99 -34.05 -89.29
N PRO A 222 33.68 -34.00 -90.60
CA PRO A 222 34.58 -34.55 -91.60
C PRO A 222 35.89 -33.79 -91.51
N GLN A 223 36.98 -34.54 -91.35
CA GLN A 223 38.34 -34.01 -91.25
C GLN A 223 38.57 -33.07 -92.43
N PRO A 224 38.75 -31.74 -92.21
CA PRO A 224 39.02 -30.83 -93.30
C PRO A 224 40.27 -31.32 -94.02
N ALA A 225 40.13 -31.64 -95.31
CA ALA A 225 41.28 -31.91 -96.14
C ALA A 225 42.23 -30.72 -95.99
N LEU A 226 43.50 -31.06 -95.78
CA LEU A 226 44.63 -30.14 -95.68
C LEU A 226 44.83 -29.41 -97.02
N ASN A 227 43.85 -28.60 -97.43
CA ASN A 227 43.96 -27.73 -98.59
C ASN A 227 44.45 -26.39 -98.08
N GLY A 228 45.76 -26.20 -98.28
CA GLY A 228 46.43 -24.95 -98.00
C GLY A 228 45.76 -23.79 -98.73
N TYR A 229 45.51 -22.72 -97.98
CA TYR A 229 45.59 -21.38 -98.54
C TYR A 229 46.70 -20.68 -97.80
N GLY A 230 47.86 -20.67 -98.45
CA GLY A 230 49.06 -20.03 -97.98
C GLY A 230 48.81 -18.56 -97.73
N TYR A 231 49.16 -18.13 -96.53
CA TYR A 231 49.67 -16.80 -96.29
C TYR A 231 50.72 -16.48 -97.36
N PRO A 232 50.51 -15.48 -98.25
CA PRO A 232 51.50 -15.17 -99.26
C PRO A 232 52.67 -14.52 -98.55
N HIS A 233 53.79 -15.22 -98.51
CA HIS A 233 55.09 -14.65 -98.17
C HIS A 233 55.47 -13.59 -99.22
N GLY A 234 54.95 -12.37 -99.03
CA GLY A 234 55.35 -11.16 -99.73
C GLY A 234 56.16 -10.29 -98.77
N ARG A 235 57.44 -10.13 -99.09
CA ARG A 235 58.48 -9.44 -98.32
C ARG A 235 58.03 -8.07 -97.79
N SER A 236 58.33 -7.80 -96.51
CA SER A 236 58.69 -6.48 -95.99
C SER A 236 59.44 -6.66 -94.67
N THR A 237 60.70 -7.07 -94.78
CA THR A 237 61.69 -6.80 -93.74
C THR A 237 62.02 -5.31 -93.84
N GLY A 238 61.56 -4.54 -92.86
CA GLY A 238 61.83 -3.11 -92.77
C GLY A 238 60.97 -2.49 -91.70
N SER A 239 61.41 -2.65 -90.45
CA SER A 239 61.09 -1.81 -89.30
C SER A 239 59.68 -1.21 -89.29
N ALA A 240 58.76 -1.88 -88.59
CA ALA A 240 57.46 -1.33 -88.25
C ALA A 240 57.65 -0.03 -87.43
N ASP A 241 57.70 1.11 -88.12
CA ASP A 241 57.60 2.40 -87.47
C ASP A 241 56.14 2.52 -86.98
N ARG A 242 56.02 2.50 -85.66
CA ARG A 242 54.79 2.32 -84.91
C ARG A 242 53.98 3.62 -84.89
N ASN A 243 53.75 4.24 -86.05
CA ASN A 243 53.15 5.58 -86.12
C ASN A 243 52.30 5.91 -87.37
N LEU A 244 51.90 4.93 -88.20
CA LEU A 244 51.01 5.19 -89.35
C LEU A 244 49.52 4.93 -89.05
N TYR A 245 49.06 5.24 -87.84
CA TYR A 245 47.62 5.49 -87.64
C TYR A 245 47.34 6.95 -88.01
N PRO A 246 46.38 7.25 -88.91
CA PRO A 246 45.96 8.64 -89.10
C PRO A 246 45.49 9.17 -87.75
N ALA A 247 46.01 10.34 -87.35
CA ALA A 247 45.67 10.96 -86.07
C ALA A 247 44.13 11.06 -85.96
N PRO A 248 43.52 10.55 -84.89
CA PRO A 248 42.07 10.62 -84.73
C PRO A 248 41.63 12.09 -84.79
N ALA A 249 40.75 12.42 -85.73
CA ALA A 249 40.29 13.81 -85.92
C ALA A 249 39.51 14.39 -84.71
N TYR A 250 39.21 13.55 -83.72
CA TYR A 250 38.55 13.95 -82.48
C TYR A 250 39.18 13.22 -81.30
N CYS A 251 39.88 13.97 -80.44
CA CYS A 251 40.25 13.52 -79.09
C CYS A 251 39.28 14.17 -78.10
N ASN A 252 38.56 13.35 -77.32
CA ASN A 252 37.66 13.86 -76.28
C ASN A 252 38.49 14.69 -75.26
N PRO A 253 38.28 16.01 -75.14
CA PRO A 253 39.14 16.89 -74.34
C PRO A 253 38.97 16.69 -72.82
N ILE A 254 37.99 15.88 -72.40
CA ILE A 254 37.77 15.55 -71.00
C ILE A 254 38.47 14.22 -70.72
N PRO A 255 39.62 14.22 -70.00
CA PRO A 255 40.23 12.96 -69.58
C PRO A 255 39.19 12.19 -68.78
N TRP A 256 39.02 10.91 -69.11
CA TRP A 256 38.06 10.01 -68.45
C TRP A 256 38.34 10.05 -66.96
N LYS A 257 37.56 10.85 -66.21
CA LYS A 257 37.74 10.92 -64.77
C LYS A 257 37.35 9.56 -64.22
N PRO A 258 38.18 8.93 -63.36
CA PRO A 258 37.76 7.74 -62.64
C PRO A 258 36.39 8.01 -62.01
N VAL A 259 35.42 7.14 -62.27
CA VAL A 259 34.10 7.26 -61.64
C VAL A 259 34.35 7.22 -60.13
N HIS A 260 33.92 8.27 -59.43
CA HIS A 260 34.03 8.30 -57.98
C HIS A 260 33.11 7.22 -57.43
N VAL A 261 33.68 6.05 -57.11
CA VAL A 261 33.00 5.05 -56.30
C VAL A 261 32.80 5.72 -54.94
N PRO A 262 31.56 5.97 -54.47
CA PRO A 262 31.39 6.45 -53.12
C PRO A 262 32.03 5.42 -52.20
N HIS A 263 33.03 5.84 -51.42
CA HIS A 263 33.62 4.99 -50.39
C HIS A 263 32.46 4.43 -49.54
N SER A 264 32.38 3.10 -49.43
CA SER A 264 31.45 2.45 -48.53
C SER A 264 31.71 3.05 -47.15
N LYS A 265 30.73 3.76 -46.60
CA LYS A 265 30.82 4.26 -45.24
C LYS A 265 30.85 3.01 -44.36
N GLU A 266 32.04 2.64 -43.90
CA GLU A 266 32.18 1.81 -42.71
C GLU A 266 31.40 2.52 -41.60
N ASP A 267 30.54 1.76 -40.94
CA ASP A 267 29.63 2.20 -39.89
C ASP A 267 30.41 2.85 -38.74
N THR A 268 30.69 4.15 -38.89
CA THR A 268 31.09 5.01 -37.79
C THR A 268 29.83 5.24 -36.97
N VAL A 269 29.66 4.38 -35.97
CA VAL A 269 28.71 4.52 -34.88
C VAL A 269 28.79 5.95 -34.34
N LEU A 270 27.88 6.80 -34.80
CA LEU A 270 27.72 8.15 -34.30
C LEU A 270 27.19 8.05 -32.87
N THR A 271 28.10 8.16 -31.90
CA THR A 271 27.77 8.59 -30.55
C THR A 271 26.98 9.90 -30.66
N ARG A 272 25.74 9.84 -30.19
CA ARG A 272 24.74 10.91 -30.15
C ARG A 272 25.29 12.18 -29.52
N LYS A 273 25.82 13.11 -30.33
CA LYS A 273 26.18 14.47 -29.88
C LYS A 273 24.95 15.38 -30.00
N ARG A 274 24.51 15.86 -28.85
CA ARG A 274 23.34 16.71 -28.59
C ARG A 274 23.40 17.97 -29.47
N SER A 275 22.40 18.18 -30.32
CA SER A 275 22.29 19.37 -31.16
C SER A 275 22.07 20.63 -30.30
N GLN A 276 22.99 21.58 -30.38
CA GLN A 276 22.70 22.97 -30.05
C GLN A 276 21.92 23.59 -31.23
N ARG A 277 20.82 24.29 -30.93
CA ARG A 277 20.17 25.23 -31.86
C ARG A 277 20.69 26.64 -31.59
N PRO A 278 20.88 27.49 -32.62
CA PRO A 278 21.13 28.92 -32.43
C PRO A 278 19.87 29.63 -31.92
N ALA A 279 20.10 30.65 -31.11
CA ALA A 279 19.13 31.40 -30.33
C ALA A 279 18.11 32.20 -31.15
N SER A 280 16.88 32.28 -30.64
CA SER A 280 16.00 33.45 -30.81
C SER A 280 14.86 33.44 -29.78
N CYS A 281 14.45 34.65 -29.37
CA CYS A 281 13.38 35.04 -28.46
C CYS A 281 13.75 35.23 -26.98
N GLN A 282 14.17 36.46 -26.67
CA GLN A 282 14.16 37.12 -25.37
C GLN A 282 12.76 37.11 -24.71
N PRO A 283 12.62 36.68 -23.45
CA PRO A 283 11.48 37.04 -22.62
C PRO A 283 11.76 38.33 -21.84
N ARG A 284 10.87 39.31 -21.98
CA ARG A 284 10.85 40.56 -21.22
C ARG A 284 10.87 40.30 -19.72
N ALA A 285 11.70 41.06 -19.00
CA ALA A 285 11.67 41.14 -17.54
C ALA A 285 10.28 41.64 -17.07
N ILE A 286 9.59 40.80 -16.31
CA ILE A 286 8.38 41.16 -15.58
C ILE A 286 8.77 41.32 -14.11
N LEU A 287 8.44 42.49 -13.56
CA LEU A 287 8.71 42.92 -12.19
C LEU A 287 8.10 41.97 -11.14
N PRO A 288 8.66 41.90 -9.92
CA PRO A 288 8.11 41.07 -8.85
C PRO A 288 6.76 41.63 -8.35
N VAL A 289 5.70 40.84 -8.54
CA VAL A 289 4.39 41.07 -7.92
C VAL A 289 4.50 40.81 -6.42
N VAL A 290 4.26 41.86 -5.65
CA VAL A 290 4.11 41.83 -4.20
C VAL A 290 2.86 41.00 -3.86
N VAL A 291 3.05 39.89 -3.15
CA VAL A 291 1.95 39.11 -2.56
C VAL A 291 1.45 39.86 -1.32
N SER A 292 0.36 40.61 -1.47
CA SER A 292 -0.38 41.20 -0.37
C SER A 292 -1.09 40.09 0.42
N LYS A 293 -0.65 39.84 1.65
CA LYS A 293 -1.35 38.98 2.62
C LYS A 293 -2.63 39.68 3.08
N PRO A 294 -3.81 39.04 3.03
CA PRO A 294 -4.97 39.51 3.77
C PRO A 294 -4.81 39.15 5.25
N ARG A 295 -4.63 40.16 6.11
CA ARG A 295 -4.65 40.02 7.56
C ARG A 295 -6.10 40.10 8.04
N SER A 296 -6.83 38.99 8.00
CA SER A 296 -8.14 38.88 8.65
C SER A 296 -7.94 38.60 10.14
N ASN A 297 -8.16 39.62 10.98
CA ASN A 297 -8.34 39.45 12.42
C ASN A 297 -9.85 39.25 12.70
N PRO A 298 -10.29 38.12 13.28
CA PRO A 298 -11.57 38.10 13.98
C PRO A 298 -11.37 38.63 15.40
N CYS A 299 -11.61 39.93 15.61
CA CYS A 299 -11.86 40.48 16.94
C CYS A 299 -13.25 40.06 17.40
N ILE A 300 -13.37 38.90 18.04
CA ILE A 300 -14.52 38.56 18.89
C ILE A 300 -13.92 38.04 20.20
N GLY A 301 -13.85 38.93 21.18
CA GLY A 301 -13.27 38.67 22.49
C GLY A 301 -14.01 39.43 23.58
N SER A 302 -15.00 38.75 24.15
CA SER A 302 -15.52 38.88 25.53
C SER A 302 -15.86 40.27 26.08
N LEU A 303 -17.15 40.56 26.07
CA LEU A 303 -17.84 41.34 27.10
C LEU A 303 -17.71 40.60 28.45
N CYS A 304 -17.01 41.16 29.44
CA CYS A 304 -17.26 40.99 30.88
C CYS A 304 -16.12 41.57 31.72
N ARG A 305 -16.32 42.74 32.34
CA ARG A 305 -16.02 42.96 33.76
C ARG A 305 -16.97 44.02 34.33
N LYS A 306 -17.79 43.59 35.30
CA LYS A 306 -18.42 44.42 36.32
C LYS A 306 -17.35 44.89 37.32
N LYS A 307 -17.42 46.14 37.77
CA LYS A 307 -17.08 46.63 39.12
C LYS A 307 -18.07 47.79 39.38
N LEU A 308 -19.01 47.56 40.30
CA LEU A 308 -19.12 48.21 41.62
C LEU A 308 -19.47 49.69 41.51
#